data_AF-A0A662DP08-F1
#
_entry.id   AF-A0A662DP08-F1
#
_cell.length_a   1.000
_cell.length_b   1.000
_cell.length_c   1.000
_cell.angle_alpha   90.00
_cell.angle_beta   90.00
_cell.angle_gamma   90.00
#
_symmetry.space_group_name_H-M   'P 1'
#
loop_
_entity.id
_entity.type
_entity.pdbx_description
1 polymer ?
#
loop_
_entity_poly.entity_id
_entity_poly.type
_entity_poly.pdbx_seq_one_letter_code
_entity_poly.pdbx_strand_id
1 'polypeptide(L)'
;MTVLAWGNLTEAGQIRRLRSLAVEALKEYPIDALRLRLVDGFTNVIFRVDTGEGPFALRVDLHQEHSDTDVDIEFDWLASLARDSDVDVVRSVPASDGRGYVHAAGSGVPGSVSSIPTRRGTR
;
A
#
# COMPACT_ATOMS: atom_id res chain seq x y z
N MET A 1 19.94 18.96 -13.24
CA MET A 1 19.20 17.77 -13.72
C MET A 1 17.73 18.13 -13.78
N THR A 2 17.08 17.99 -14.94
CA THR A 2 15.65 18.29 -15.09
C THR A 2 14.82 17.15 -14.50
N VAL A 3 13.98 17.42 -13.51
CA VAL A 3 13.04 16.44 -12.98
C VAL A 3 11.91 16.27 -14.00
N LEU A 4 11.77 15.08 -14.57
CA LEU A 4 10.65 14.78 -15.48
C LEU A 4 9.33 14.79 -14.70
N ALA A 5 8.29 15.40 -15.30
CA ALA A 5 6.92 15.35 -14.80
C ALA A 5 6.36 13.92 -14.87
N TRP A 6 5.43 13.59 -13.98
CA TRP A 6 4.88 12.24 -13.80
C TRP A 6 4.39 11.58 -15.10
N GLY A 7 3.58 12.29 -15.88
CA GLY A 7 3.00 11.78 -17.13
C GLY A 7 4.04 11.50 -18.23
N ASN A 8 5.26 12.02 -18.09
CA ASN A 8 6.35 11.82 -19.06
C ASN A 8 7.33 10.72 -18.63
N LEU A 9 7.02 9.99 -17.57
CA LEU A 9 7.85 8.91 -17.07
C LEU A 9 7.53 7.60 -17.77
N THR A 10 8.57 6.78 -17.93
CA THR A 10 8.36 5.34 -18.13
C THR A 10 7.72 4.75 -16.88
N GLU A 11 7.06 3.59 -17.03
CA GLU A 11 6.50 2.82 -15.91
C GLU A 11 7.56 2.57 -14.81
N ALA A 12 8.76 2.15 -15.19
CA ALA A 12 9.89 2.01 -14.26
C ALA A 12 10.30 3.33 -13.57
N GLY A 13 10.08 4.47 -14.22
CA GLY A 13 10.28 5.81 -13.63
C GLY A 13 9.20 6.18 -12.61
N GLN A 14 7.95 5.78 -12.84
CA GLN A 14 6.84 5.95 -11.91
C GLN A 14 7.02 5.05 -10.69
N ILE A 15 7.28 3.75 -10.91
CA ILE A 15 7.53 2.76 -9.86
C ILE A 15 8.67 3.19 -8.93
N ARG A 16 9.76 3.77 -9.47
CA ARG A 16 10.86 4.28 -8.63
C ARG A 16 10.42 5.39 -7.68
N ARG A 17 9.54 6.29 -8.11
CA ARG A 17 9.01 7.37 -7.25
C ARG A 17 8.03 6.82 -6.23
N LEU A 18 7.15 5.89 -6.65
CA LEU A 18 6.22 5.20 -5.75
C LEU A 18 6.95 4.37 -4.71
N ARG A 19 8.11 3.79 -5.05
CA ARG A 19 8.96 3.10 -4.09
C ARG A 19 9.44 4.03 -2.98
N SER A 20 9.87 5.25 -3.33
CA SER A 20 10.27 6.24 -2.32
C SER A 20 9.07 6.66 -1.46
N LEU A 21 7.91 6.87 -2.07
CA LEU A 21 6.67 7.17 -1.34
C LEU A 21 6.27 6.04 -0.39
N ALA A 22 6.36 4.78 -0.84
CA ALA A 22 6.08 3.60 -0.03
C ALA A 22 7.01 3.48 1.18
N VAL A 23 8.29 3.86 1.04
CA VAL A 23 9.23 3.92 2.17
C VAL A 23 8.82 4.99 3.19
N GLU A 24 8.33 6.14 2.74
CA GLU A 24 7.82 7.17 3.64
C GLU A 24 6.53 6.73 4.33
N ALA A 25 5.58 6.14 3.59
CA ALA A 25 4.33 5.63 4.13
C ALA A 25 4.57 4.58 5.22
N LEU A 26 5.55 3.68 5.04
CA LEU A 26 5.89 2.63 6.01
C LEU A 26 6.27 3.17 7.40
N LYS A 27 6.74 4.41 7.50
CA LYS A 27 7.09 5.03 8.79
C LYS A 27 5.86 5.29 9.68
N GLU A 28 4.67 5.32 9.10
CA GLU A 28 3.42 5.51 9.84
C GLU A 28 2.88 4.19 10.41
N TYR A 29 3.43 3.04 9.99
CA TYR A 29 3.00 1.72 10.43
C TYR A 29 3.95 1.13 11.48
N PRO A 30 3.46 0.26 12.37
CA PRO A 30 4.29 -0.49 13.30
C PRO A 30 4.98 -1.68 12.58
N ILE A 31 5.66 -1.41 11.47
CA ILE A 31 6.30 -2.42 10.60
C ILE A 31 7.78 -2.09 10.47
N ASP A 32 8.65 -2.96 11.01
CA ASP A 32 10.10 -2.83 10.83
C ASP A 32 10.55 -3.40 9.48
N ALA A 33 10.53 -2.55 8.45
CA ALA A 33 10.80 -2.93 7.07
C ALA A 33 12.31 -3.09 6.80
N LEU A 34 12.74 -4.33 6.52
CA LEU A 34 14.12 -4.65 6.16
C LEU A 34 14.40 -4.47 4.67
N ARG A 35 13.40 -4.79 3.83
CA ARG A 35 13.52 -4.72 2.37
C ARG A 35 12.18 -4.53 1.70
N LEU A 36 12.16 -3.73 0.65
CA LEU A 36 11.01 -3.55 -0.23
C LEU A 36 11.29 -4.17 -1.62
N ARG A 37 10.37 -4.92 -2.20
CA ARG A 37 10.50 -5.53 -3.55
C ARG A 37 9.23 -5.32 -4.35
N LEU A 38 9.34 -4.89 -5.60
CA LEU A 38 8.17 -4.84 -6.49
C LEU A 38 7.64 -6.26 -6.71
N VAL A 39 6.33 -6.44 -6.60
CA VAL A 39 5.62 -7.67 -6.95
C VAL A 39 4.87 -7.47 -8.26
N ASP A 40 4.07 -6.41 -8.33
CA ASP A 40 3.25 -6.06 -9.50
C ASP A 40 2.96 -4.55 -9.53
N GLY A 41 2.55 -4.02 -10.69
CA GLY A 41 2.42 -2.57 -10.93
C GLY A 41 1.32 -2.13 -11.90
N PHE A 42 0.33 -2.98 -12.21
CA PHE A 42 -0.65 -2.68 -13.26
C PHE A 42 -1.70 -1.62 -12.85
N THR A 43 -2.66 -1.97 -11.98
CA THR A 43 -3.70 -1.03 -11.48
C THR A 43 -3.32 -0.40 -10.15
N ASN A 44 -2.66 -1.18 -9.29
CA ASN A 44 -2.05 -0.76 -8.05
C ASN A 44 -0.61 -1.24 -8.04
N VAL A 45 0.27 -0.49 -7.38
CA VAL A 45 1.63 -0.98 -7.16
C VAL A 45 1.65 -1.79 -5.88
N ILE A 46 2.03 -3.06 -6.00
CA ILE A 46 2.17 -3.97 -4.88
C ILE A 46 3.65 -4.18 -4.63
N PHE A 47 4.09 -3.83 -3.42
CA PHE A 47 5.40 -4.17 -2.92
C PHE A 47 5.33 -5.27 -1.88
N ARG A 48 6.25 -6.22 -1.94
CA ARG A 48 6.56 -7.10 -0.81
C ARG A 48 7.47 -6.35 0.15
N VAL A 49 7.07 -6.28 1.40
CA VAL A 49 7.86 -5.78 2.53
C VAL A 49 8.37 -6.98 3.31
N ASP A 50 9.68 -7.19 3.34
CA ASP A 50 10.28 -8.21 4.19
C ASP A 50 10.57 -7.61 5.58
N THR A 51 10.21 -8.33 6.63
CA THR A 51 10.43 -7.95 8.03
C THR A 51 10.95 -9.15 8.83
N GLY A 52 11.34 -8.93 10.08
CA GLY A 52 11.71 -10.02 11.01
C GLY A 52 10.53 -10.95 11.36
N GLU A 53 9.29 -10.48 11.24
CA GLU A 53 8.07 -11.23 11.57
C GLU A 53 7.49 -12.00 10.37
N GLY A 54 8.03 -11.76 9.17
CA GLY A 54 7.55 -12.32 7.92
C GLY A 54 7.21 -11.24 6.88
N PRO A 55 6.78 -11.66 5.67
CA PRO A 55 6.49 -10.73 4.61
C PRO A 55 5.10 -10.09 4.74
N PHE A 56 5.01 -8.81 4.42
CA PHE A 56 3.77 -8.08 4.20
C PHE A 56 3.64 -7.71 2.71
N ALA A 57 2.42 -7.52 2.24
CA ALA A 57 2.13 -6.91 0.94
C ALA A 57 1.65 -5.47 1.18
N LEU A 58 2.37 -4.50 0.63
CA LEU A 58 2.04 -3.08 0.66
C LEU A 58 1.45 -2.68 -0.69
N ARG A 59 0.16 -2.36 -0.70
CA ARG A 59 -0.56 -1.83 -1.87
C ARG A 59 -0.46 -0.30 -1.85
N VAL A 60 -0.18 0.29 -3.02
CA VAL A 60 -0.25 1.73 -3.27
C VAL A 60 -1.26 1.95 -4.39
N ASP A 61 -2.35 2.64 -4.06
CA ASP A 61 -3.47 2.87 -4.97
C ASP A 61 -3.18 4.02 -5.92
N LEU A 62 -3.06 3.72 -7.21
CA LEU A 62 -2.76 4.71 -8.25
C LEU A 62 -4.01 5.36 -8.83
N HIS A 63 -5.16 4.71 -8.66
CA HIS A 63 -6.43 5.18 -9.22
C HIS A 63 -7.21 5.92 -8.14
N GLN A 64 -7.32 7.24 -8.29
CA GLN A 64 -8.19 8.08 -7.46
C GLN A 64 -9.69 7.92 -7.80
N GLU A 65 -10.07 6.87 -8.52
CA GLU A 65 -11.48 6.55 -8.79
C GLU A 65 -12.18 5.95 -7.56
N HIS A 66 -11.41 5.51 -6.56
CA HIS A 66 -11.94 5.05 -5.28
C HIS A 66 -11.86 6.18 -4.26
N SER A 67 -13.01 6.51 -3.67
CA SER A 67 -13.09 7.38 -2.51
C SER A 67 -12.64 6.64 -1.24
N ASP A 68 -12.32 7.39 -0.19
CA ASP A 68 -12.04 6.84 1.14
C ASP A 68 -13.17 5.90 1.61
N THR A 69 -14.43 6.25 1.30
CA THR A 69 -15.60 5.41 1.54
C THR A 69 -15.53 4.05 0.83
N ASP A 70 -15.04 4.00 -0.40
CA ASP A 70 -14.93 2.75 -1.16
C ASP A 70 -13.85 1.84 -0.55
N VAL A 71 -12.75 2.43 -0.06
CA VAL A 71 -11.70 1.70 0.66
C VAL A 71 -12.21 1.18 2.01
N ASP A 72 -12.97 2.00 2.73
CA ASP A 72 -13.58 1.60 4.00
C ASP A 72 -14.56 0.42 3.80
N ILE A 73 -15.37 0.44 2.74
CA ILE A 73 -16.26 -0.68 2.37
C ILE A 73 -15.46 -1.95 2.06
N GLU A 74 -14.33 -1.85 1.33
CA GLU A 74 -13.44 -2.99 1.08
C GLU A 74 -12.94 -3.59 2.39
N PHE A 75 -12.56 -2.76 3.36
CA PHE A 75 -12.04 -3.18 4.66
C PHE A 75 -13.11 -3.86 5.51
N ASP A 76 -14.31 -3.28 5.58
CA ASP A 76 -15.44 -3.86 6.30
C ASP A 76 -15.83 -5.21 5.71
N TRP A 77 -15.79 -5.34 4.38
CA TRP A 77 -16.05 -6.60 3.71
C TRP A 77 -14.98 -7.66 4.01
N LEU A 78 -13.69 -7.31 3.94
CA LEU A 78 -12.60 -8.21 4.33
C LEU A 78 -12.70 -8.63 5.81
N ALA A 79 -13.06 -7.71 6.70
CA ALA A 79 -13.27 -8.01 8.11
C ALA A 79 -14.45 -8.94 8.34
N SER A 80 -15.56 -8.75 7.62
CA SER A 80 -16.70 -9.68 7.63
C SER A 80 -16.32 -11.05 7.11
N LEU A 81 -15.62 -11.15 5.97
CA LEU A 81 -15.16 -12.44 5.43
C LEU A 81 -14.28 -13.18 6.42
N ALA A 82 -13.35 -12.48 7.08
CA ALA A 82 -12.46 -13.07 8.08
C ALA A 82 -13.21 -13.56 9.34
N ARG A 83 -14.37 -12.98 9.65
CA ARG A 83 -15.15 -13.26 10.87
C ARG A 83 -16.27 -14.29 10.63
N ASP A 84 -16.91 -14.21 9.48
CA ASP A 84 -18.19 -14.87 9.18
C ASP A 84 -18.06 -16.00 8.15
N SER A 85 -16.85 -16.30 7.66
CA SER A 85 -16.62 -17.32 6.65
C SER A 85 -15.32 -18.10 6.86
N ASP A 86 -15.17 -19.20 6.13
CA ASP A 86 -13.94 -20.00 6.09
C ASP A 86 -12.91 -19.51 5.06
N VAL A 87 -13.20 -18.39 4.36
CA VAL A 87 -12.32 -17.84 3.33
C VAL A 87 -11.06 -17.28 3.98
N ASP A 88 -9.89 -17.79 3.56
CA ASP A 88 -8.59 -17.24 3.96
C ASP A 88 -8.39 -15.90 3.24
N VAL A 89 -8.61 -14.81 3.96
CA VAL A 89 -8.45 -13.44 3.46
C VAL A 89 -7.23 -12.76 4.08
N VAL A 90 -6.71 -11.77 3.38
CA VAL A 90 -5.68 -10.88 3.92
C VAL A 90 -6.24 -10.04 5.06
N ARG A 91 -5.38 -9.66 6.00
CA ARG A 91 -5.70 -8.72 7.08
C ARG A 91 -4.87 -7.46 6.90
N SER A 92 -5.52 -6.31 6.91
CA SER A 92 -4.86 -5.01 6.93
C SER A 92 -4.12 -4.80 8.25
N VAL A 93 -3.02 -4.06 8.19
CA VAL A 93 -2.27 -3.61 9.36
C VAL A 93 -2.60 -2.13 9.55
N PRO A 94 -3.23 -1.74 10.67
CA PRO A 94 -3.52 -0.33 10.91
C PRO A 94 -2.21 0.46 11.08
N ALA A 95 -2.28 1.74 10.72
CA ALA A 95 -1.25 2.70 11.07
C ALA A 95 -1.12 2.82 12.60
N SER A 96 -0.01 3.40 13.06
CA SER A 96 0.32 3.52 14.48
C SER A 96 -0.70 4.37 15.26
N ASP A 97 -1.49 5.19 14.57
CA ASP A 97 -2.58 5.99 15.13
C ASP A 97 -3.97 5.34 14.98
N GLY A 98 -4.03 4.11 14.48
CA GLY A 98 -5.26 3.33 14.34
C GLY A 98 -5.99 3.48 13.01
N ARG A 99 -5.54 4.36 12.09
CA ARG A 99 -6.13 4.46 10.74
C ARG A 99 -5.94 3.15 9.97
N GLY A 100 -6.91 2.77 9.13
CA GLY A 100 -6.83 1.58 8.29
C GLY A 100 -5.79 1.70 7.17
N TYR A 101 -5.57 2.92 6.68
CA TYR A 101 -4.63 3.24 5.60
C TYR A 101 -4.09 4.66 5.74
N VAL A 102 -3.04 4.95 4.98
CA VAL A 102 -2.35 6.25 5.01
C VAL A 102 -2.39 6.87 3.61
N HIS A 103 -2.73 8.14 3.53
CA HIS A 103 -2.48 8.94 2.33
C HIS A 103 -1.06 9.46 2.35
N ALA A 104 -0.19 8.85 1.55
CA ALA A 104 1.19 9.28 1.44
C ALA A 104 1.38 10.19 0.22
N ALA A 105 2.16 11.24 0.40
CA ALA A 105 2.63 12.10 -0.68
C ALA A 105 4.14 11.90 -0.88
N GLY A 106 4.60 12.05 -2.13
CA GLY A 106 6.01 11.82 -2.46
C GLY A 106 6.49 12.73 -3.57
N SER A 107 7.78 13.08 -3.54
CA SER A 107 8.38 13.94 -4.56
C SER A 107 8.21 13.33 -5.96
N GLY A 108 7.55 14.09 -6.84
CA GLY A 108 7.30 13.70 -8.23
C GLY A 108 6.17 12.69 -8.43
N VAL A 109 5.41 12.36 -7.38
CA VAL A 109 4.11 11.66 -7.47
C VAL A 109 3.00 12.70 -7.39
N PRO A 110 2.02 12.72 -8.30
CA PRO A 110 0.89 13.65 -8.23
C PRO A 110 -0.02 13.33 -7.03
N GLY A 111 -0.34 14.36 -6.23
CA GLY A 111 -1.27 14.23 -5.11
C GLY A 111 -0.80 13.31 -3.99
N SER A 112 -1.76 12.88 -3.17
CA SER A 112 -1.57 11.83 -2.17
C SER A 112 -2.25 10.55 -2.64
N VAL A 113 -1.67 9.40 -2.32
CA VAL A 113 -2.19 8.07 -2.68
C VAL A 113 -2.33 7.20 -1.44
N SER A 114 -3.35 6.35 -1.41
CA SER A 114 -3.58 5.44 -0.29
C SER A 114 -2.54 4.32 -0.28
N SER A 115 -2.02 4.04 0.91
CA SER A 115 -1.06 2.97 1.19
C SER A 115 -1.67 2.00 2.18
N ILE A 116 -1.58 0.70 1.88
CA ILE A 116 -2.29 -0.33 2.63
C ILE A 116 -1.38 -1.56 2.81
N PRO A 117 -0.74 -1.72 3.97
CA PRO A 117 -0.04 -2.94 4.30
C PRO A 117 -1.03 -4.03 4.72
N THR A 118 -0.82 -5.21 4.18
CA THR A 118 -1.59 -6.41 4.49
C THR A 118 -0.65 -7.58 4.78
N ARG A 119 -1.14 -8.53 5.59
CA ARG A 119 -0.49 -9.84 5.76
C ARG A 119 -1.52 -10.94 5.53
N ARG A 120 -1.03 -12.14 5.24
CA ARG A 120 -1.88 -13.32 5.20
C ARG A 120 -2.57 -13.51 6.56
N GLY A 121 -3.88 -13.81 6.56
CA GLY A 121 -4.55 -14.23 7.77
C GLY A 121 -3.95 -15.54 8.28
N THR A 122 -3.49 -15.56 9.52
CA THR A 122 -3.31 -16.83 10.24
C THR A 122 -4.67 -17.19 10.84
N ARG A 123 -5.17 -18.41 10.58
CA ARG A 123 -6.31 -18.96 11.32
C ARG A 123 -5.98 -19.05 12.81
#